data_AF-A0A537CF37-F1
#
_entry.id   AF-A0A537CF37-F1
#
_cell.length_a   1.000
_cell.length_b   1.000
_cell.length_c   1.000
_cell.angle_alpha   90.00
_cell.angle_beta   90.00
_cell.angle_gamma   90.00
#
_symmetry.space_group_name_H-M   'P 1'
#
loop_
_entity.id
_entity.type
_entity.pdbx_description
1 polymer ?
#
loop_
_entity_poly.entity_id
_entity_poly.type
_entity_poly.pdbx_seq_one_letter_code
_entity_poly.pdbx_strand_id
1 'polypeptide(L)'
;MAKLETTCLLESFRRFMITSTCRSFIPNEYGADFSVFPERARELGTMYVEAEDKVTLGRANDISFVRVSYVLGIIYNSKSGHTQLKWRHIRGDQGRLSGEASTNTMVNLYEAGALDKSFIRTIAAQIR
;
A
#
# COMPACT_ATOMS: atom_id res chain seq x y z
N MET A 1 -15.94 -6.59 -5.98
CA MET A 1 -14.79 -6.23 -5.13
C MET A 1 -14.90 -7.05 -3.86
N ALA A 2 -13.77 -7.50 -3.31
CA ALA A 2 -13.76 -8.33 -2.11
C ALA A 2 -13.43 -7.48 -0.87
N LYS A 3 -14.12 -7.74 0.24
CA LYS A 3 -13.77 -7.14 1.53
C LYS A 3 -12.55 -7.85 2.11
N LEU A 4 -11.67 -7.06 2.69
CA LEU A 4 -10.42 -7.51 3.25
C LEU A 4 -10.31 -7.01 4.69
N GLU A 5 -9.95 -7.92 5.58
CA GLU A 5 -9.62 -7.62 6.97
C GLU A 5 -8.58 -8.64 7.45
N THR A 6 -7.36 -8.16 7.63
CA THR A 6 -6.21 -8.99 8.03
C THR A 6 -5.14 -8.14 8.69
N THR A 7 -3.99 -8.72 9.00
CA THR A 7 -2.79 -8.00 9.42
C THR A 7 -1.64 -8.27 8.47
N CYS A 8 -0.79 -7.26 8.25
CA CYS A 8 0.44 -7.42 7.49
C CYS A 8 1.52 -6.46 7.98
N LEU A 9 2.76 -6.74 7.58
CA LEU A 9 3.90 -5.86 7.86
C LEU A 9 3.79 -4.57 7.04
N LEU A 10 4.27 -3.47 7.61
CA LEU A 10 4.37 -2.17 6.94
C LEU A 10 5.19 -2.27 5.65
N GLU A 11 6.30 -3.01 5.68
CA GLU A 11 7.18 -3.21 4.53
C GLU A 11 6.46 -3.93 3.36
N SER A 12 5.65 -4.95 3.68
CA SER A 12 4.82 -5.64 2.68
C SER A 12 3.81 -4.68 2.05
N PHE A 13 3.17 -3.82 2.84
CA PHE A 13 2.21 -2.85 2.29
C PHE A 13 2.90 -1.74 1.46
N ARG A 14 4.08 -1.27 1.89
CA ARG A 14 4.93 -0.36 1.11
C ARG A 14 5.31 -0.97 -0.24
N ARG A 15 5.75 -2.23 -0.25
CA ARG A 15 6.12 -2.96 -1.47
C ARG A 15 4.93 -3.09 -2.43
N PHE A 16 3.73 -3.34 -1.90
CA PHE A 16 2.49 -3.33 -2.68
C PHE A 16 2.22 -1.96 -3.33
N MET A 17 2.37 -0.87 -2.58
CA MET A 17 2.16 0.49 -3.11
C MET A 17 3.13 0.78 -4.26
N ILE A 18 4.41 0.47 -4.10
CA ILE A 18 5.43 0.67 -5.13
C ILE A 18 5.11 -0.17 -6.38
N THR A 19 4.88 -1.47 -6.20
CA THR A 19 4.60 -2.41 -7.30
C THR A 19 3.37 -2.00 -8.09
N SER A 20 2.32 -1.53 -7.42
CA SER A 20 1.05 -1.17 -8.05
C SER A 20 1.06 0.21 -8.73
N THR A 21 2.11 1.02 -8.55
CA THR A 21 2.04 2.44 -8.97
C THR A 21 3.29 3.00 -9.62
N CYS A 22 4.47 2.82 -9.02
CA CYS A 22 5.67 3.57 -9.40
C CYS A 22 6.91 2.71 -9.63
N ARG A 23 6.79 1.38 -9.61
CA ARG A 23 7.93 0.45 -9.77
C ARG A 23 8.78 0.72 -11.02
N SER A 24 8.18 1.19 -12.11
CA SER A 24 8.89 1.45 -13.36
C SER A 24 9.72 2.75 -13.36
N PHE A 25 9.50 3.67 -12.40
CA PHE A 25 10.15 4.98 -12.42
C PHE A 25 10.61 5.49 -11.04
N ILE A 26 10.42 4.71 -9.97
CA ILE A 26 10.99 5.03 -8.65
C ILE A 26 12.53 5.04 -8.74
N PRO A 27 13.22 6.09 -8.26
CA PRO A 27 14.68 6.09 -8.14
C PRO A 27 15.17 4.92 -7.29
N ASN A 28 16.28 4.29 -7.68
CA ASN A 28 16.78 3.07 -7.02
C ASN A 28 17.05 3.29 -5.53
N GLU A 29 17.62 4.45 -5.18
CA GLU A 29 17.90 4.86 -3.81
C GLU A 29 16.62 4.99 -2.97
N TYR A 30 15.51 5.46 -3.56
CA TYR A 30 14.22 5.56 -2.88
C TYR A 30 13.54 4.20 -2.75
N GLY A 31 13.70 3.33 -3.75
CA GLY A 31 13.20 1.96 -3.73
C GLY A 31 13.89 1.08 -2.67
N ALA A 32 15.18 1.32 -2.42
CA ALA A 32 15.98 0.61 -1.43
C ALA A 32 15.81 1.15 0.01
N ASP A 33 15.43 2.42 0.16
CA ASP A 33 15.18 3.03 1.47
C ASP A 33 13.78 2.62 2.01
N PHE A 34 13.75 1.83 3.08
CA PHE A 34 12.51 1.36 3.72
C PHE A 34 11.71 2.47 4.41
N SER A 35 12.33 3.64 4.65
CA SER A 35 11.66 4.82 5.19
C SER A 35 11.00 5.69 4.12
N VAL A 36 11.18 5.35 2.82
CA VAL A 36 10.60 6.13 1.71
C VAL A 36 9.32 5.49 1.19
N PHE A 37 8.27 6.29 1.08
CA PHE A 37 6.94 5.89 0.63
C PHE A 37 6.47 6.76 -0.54
N PRO A 38 5.71 6.19 -1.49
CA PRO A 38 5.02 6.96 -2.51
C PRO A 38 3.71 7.55 -1.96
N GLU A 39 3.48 8.83 -2.17
CA GLU A 39 2.22 9.53 -1.94
C GLU A 39 1.64 10.05 -3.27
N ARG A 40 0.31 10.13 -3.32
CA ARG A 40 -0.47 10.64 -4.45
C ARG A 40 -1.65 11.45 -3.94
N ALA A 41 -1.84 12.60 -4.57
CA ALA A 41 -2.90 13.54 -4.21
C ALA A 41 -4.31 12.94 -4.41
N ARG A 42 -5.29 13.48 -3.68
CA ARG A 42 -6.64 12.90 -3.53
C ARG A 42 -7.40 12.85 -4.86
N GLU A 43 -7.24 13.88 -5.66
CA GLU A 43 -7.86 14.08 -6.97
C GLU A 43 -7.45 13.03 -8.02
N LEU A 44 -6.35 12.30 -7.79
CA LEU A 44 -5.86 11.23 -8.65
C LEU A 44 -5.96 9.85 -8.00
N GLY A 45 -6.74 9.71 -6.92
CA GLY A 45 -6.80 8.50 -6.09
C GLY A 45 -5.75 8.53 -4.99
N THR A 46 -6.18 8.86 -3.77
CA THR A 46 -5.31 9.11 -2.61
C THR A 46 -4.34 7.98 -2.31
N MET A 47 -3.05 8.30 -2.22
CA MET A 47 -2.06 7.50 -1.49
C MET A 47 -1.45 8.42 -0.44
N TYR A 48 -1.69 8.13 0.83
CA TYR A 48 -1.29 9.03 1.92
C TYR A 48 -0.69 8.23 3.07
N VAL A 49 0.44 8.71 3.58
CA VAL A 49 1.13 8.15 4.74
C VAL A 49 0.99 9.13 5.90
N GLU A 50 0.34 8.67 6.96
CA GLU A 50 0.26 9.32 8.26
C GLU A 50 1.43 8.83 9.10
N ALA A 51 2.27 9.77 9.54
CA ALA A 51 3.51 9.50 10.25
C ALA A 51 3.80 10.65 11.22
N GLU A 52 4.68 10.44 12.21
CA GLU A 52 5.07 11.48 13.17
C GLU A 52 5.80 12.65 12.49
N ASP A 53 6.73 12.33 11.60
CA ASP A 53 7.40 13.31 10.75
C ASP A 53 7.54 12.81 9.32
N LYS A 54 7.51 13.73 8.35
CA LYS A 54 7.73 13.41 6.95
C LYS A 54 8.37 14.55 6.17
N VAL A 55 9.30 14.18 5.29
CA VAL A 55 10.01 15.10 4.39
C VAL A 55 9.84 14.64 2.95
N THR A 56 9.39 15.54 2.08
CA THR A 56 9.32 15.28 0.64
C THR A 56 10.71 15.29 0.03
N LEU A 57 11.10 14.19 -0.62
CA LEU A 57 12.40 14.07 -1.29
C LEU A 57 12.36 14.54 -2.74
N GLY A 58 11.21 14.36 -3.39
CA GLY A 58 11.03 14.73 -4.79
C GLY A 58 9.73 14.20 -5.35
N ARG A 59 9.52 14.45 -6.64
CA ARG A 59 8.32 14.04 -7.37
C ARG A 59 8.70 13.48 -8.74
N ALA A 60 8.02 12.42 -9.16
CA ALA A 60 8.05 11.92 -10.53
C ALA A 60 6.62 11.58 -10.96
N ASN A 61 6.21 12.08 -12.14
CA ASN A 61 4.83 12.00 -12.60
C ASN A 61 3.86 12.57 -11.54
N ASP A 62 2.83 11.81 -11.16
CA ASP A 62 1.85 12.16 -10.14
C ASP A 62 2.18 11.62 -8.74
N ILE A 63 3.39 11.06 -8.54
CA ILE A 63 3.84 10.48 -7.29
C ILE A 63 4.89 11.38 -6.63
N SER A 64 4.63 11.73 -5.38
CA SER A 64 5.63 12.33 -4.49
C SER A 64 6.29 11.24 -3.67
N PHE A 65 7.61 11.26 -3.53
CA PHE A 65 8.33 10.36 -2.65
C PHE A 65 8.62 11.07 -1.34
N VAL A 66 8.16 10.50 -0.23
CA VAL A 66 8.31 11.07 1.11
C VAL A 66 9.13 10.13 1.97
N ARG A 67 10.14 10.66 2.66
CA ARG A 67 10.79 9.96 3.76
C ARG A 67 9.97 10.20 5.02
N VAL A 68 9.66 9.15 5.77
CA VAL A 68 8.79 9.22 6.95
C VAL A 68 9.48 8.63 8.17
N SER A 69 9.11 9.12 9.36
CA SER A 69 9.45 8.51 10.64
C SER A 69 8.16 8.08 11.36
N TYR A 70 8.17 6.88 11.93
CA TYR A 70 7.08 6.27 12.69
C TYR A 70 5.70 6.35 12.01
N VAL A 71 5.40 5.40 11.13
CA VAL A 71 4.13 5.35 10.39
C VAL A 71 2.98 4.90 11.30
N LEU A 72 1.96 5.76 11.42
CA LEU A 72 0.72 5.51 12.17
C LEU A 72 -0.35 4.85 11.31
N GLY A 73 -0.41 5.22 10.03
CA GLY A 73 -1.39 4.67 9.10
C GLY A 73 -1.14 5.05 7.65
N ILE A 74 -1.75 4.30 6.75
CA ILE A 74 -1.67 4.52 5.31
C ILE A 74 -3.06 4.39 4.70
N ILE A 75 -3.40 5.30 3.80
CA ILE A 75 -4.60 5.21 2.95
C ILE A 75 -4.14 4.96 1.52
N TYR A 76 -4.73 3.97 0.85
CA TYR A 76 -4.49 3.67 -0.56
C TYR A 76 -5.81 3.53 -1.31
N ASN A 77 -6.03 4.41 -2.28
CA ASN A 77 -7.12 4.35 -3.24
C ASN A 77 -6.53 4.25 -4.65
N SER A 78 -6.98 3.26 -5.43
CA SER A 78 -6.54 3.13 -6.82
C SER A 78 -7.11 4.26 -7.69
N LYS A 79 -6.40 4.61 -8.77
CA LYS A 79 -6.89 5.55 -9.79
C LYS A 79 -8.25 5.16 -10.37
N SER A 80 -8.49 3.85 -10.53
CA SER A 80 -9.75 3.31 -11.02
C SER A 80 -10.91 3.36 -10.03
N GLY A 81 -10.66 3.68 -8.74
CA GLY A 81 -11.67 3.65 -7.70
C GLY A 81 -12.08 2.24 -7.22
N HIS A 82 -11.66 1.17 -7.90
CA HIS A 82 -12.00 -0.22 -7.55
C HIS A 82 -11.20 -0.81 -6.38
N THR A 83 -10.48 0.02 -5.63
CA THR A 83 -9.73 -0.39 -4.45
C THR A 83 -9.64 0.76 -3.48
N GLN A 84 -9.98 0.48 -2.23
CA GLN A 84 -9.89 1.40 -1.11
C GLN A 84 -9.36 0.60 0.08
N LEU A 85 -8.13 0.87 0.48
CA LEU A 85 -7.44 0.15 1.53
C LEU A 85 -6.93 1.12 2.59
N LYS A 86 -6.90 0.64 3.82
CA LYS A 86 -6.26 1.31 4.95
C LYS A 86 -5.35 0.32 5.66
N TRP A 87 -4.14 0.76 5.96
CA TRP A 87 -3.25 0.08 6.90
C TRP A 87 -3.15 0.93 8.18
N ARG A 88 -3.26 0.33 9.35
CA ARG A 88 -3.15 1.03 10.64
C ARG A 88 -2.18 0.29 11.54
N HIS A 89 -1.23 1.01 12.13
CA HIS A 89 -0.25 0.44 13.05
C HIS A 89 -0.94 -0.24 14.24
N ILE A 90 -0.41 -1.39 14.66
CA ILE A 90 -0.81 -2.11 15.87
C ILE A 90 0.37 -2.15 16.84
N ARG A 91 1.48 -2.75 16.41
CA ARG A 91 2.71 -2.93 17.21
C ARG A 91 3.90 -3.19 16.31
N GLY A 92 5.07 -2.65 16.66
CA GLY A 92 6.28 -2.84 15.88
C GLY A 92 6.09 -2.43 14.42
N ASP A 93 6.36 -3.34 13.49
CA ASP A 93 6.13 -3.16 12.05
C ASP A 93 4.79 -3.74 11.57
N GLN A 94 3.98 -4.30 12.48
CA GLN A 94 2.71 -4.95 12.16
C GLN A 94 1.55 -3.96 12.22
N GLY A 95 0.64 -4.07 11.25
CA GLY A 95 -0.59 -3.29 11.24
C GLY A 95 -1.78 -4.04 10.65
N ARG A 96 -2.97 -3.50 10.93
CA ARG A 96 -4.25 -3.99 10.39
C ARG A 96 -4.43 -3.46 8.98
N LEU A 97 -4.59 -4.35 8.01
CA LEU A 97 -4.97 -4.02 6.65
C LEU A 97 -6.47 -4.29 6.47
N SER A 98 -7.22 -3.29 6.03
CA SER A 98 -8.67 -3.40 5.83
C SER A 98 -9.16 -2.61 4.63
N GLY A 99 -10.28 -3.03 4.04
CA GLY A 99 -10.97 -2.27 3.00
C GLY A 99 -11.55 -3.15 1.90
N GLU A 100 -11.66 -2.60 0.69
CA GLU A 100 -12.16 -3.30 -0.48
C GLU A 100 -11.07 -3.35 -1.57
N ALA A 101 -10.88 -4.53 -2.14
CA ALA A 101 -9.87 -4.78 -3.16
C ALA A 101 -10.47 -5.37 -4.44
N SER A 102 -9.94 -4.92 -5.57
CA SER A 102 -10.11 -5.61 -6.86
C SER A 102 -9.31 -6.91 -6.89
N THR A 103 -9.60 -7.81 -7.83
CA THR A 103 -8.82 -9.04 -8.03
C THR A 103 -7.34 -8.77 -8.30
N ASN A 104 -7.04 -7.79 -9.16
CA ASN A 104 -5.66 -7.38 -9.44
C ASN A 104 -4.94 -6.88 -8.19
N THR A 105 -5.63 -6.07 -7.37
CA THR A 105 -5.09 -5.61 -6.09
C THR A 105 -4.75 -6.78 -5.17
N MET A 106 -5.61 -7.80 -5.09
CA MET A 106 -5.35 -8.97 -4.25
C MET A 106 -4.12 -9.75 -4.71
N VAL A 107 -3.92 -9.91 -6.01
CA VAL A 107 -2.70 -10.52 -6.58
C VAL A 107 -1.47 -9.72 -6.18
N ASN A 108 -1.48 -8.40 -6.39
CA ASN A 108 -0.35 -7.53 -6.03
C ASN A 108 -0.05 -7.54 -4.52
N LEU A 109 -1.09 -7.58 -3.67
CA LEU A 109 -0.92 -7.69 -2.22
C LEU A 109 -0.27 -9.03 -1.83
N TYR A 110 -0.66 -10.13 -2.48
CA TYR A 110 -0.05 -11.44 -2.26
C TYR A 110 1.42 -11.48 -2.73
N GLU A 111 1.71 -10.98 -3.93
CA GLU A 111 3.07 -10.88 -4.45
C GLU A 111 3.97 -10.00 -3.57
N ALA A 112 3.40 -8.96 -2.97
CA ALA A 112 4.10 -8.11 -2.02
C ALA A 112 4.31 -8.76 -0.64
N GLY A 113 3.70 -9.91 -0.36
CA GLY A 113 3.73 -10.57 0.95
C GLY A 113 2.82 -9.93 2.00
N ALA A 114 1.82 -9.15 1.57
CA ALA A 114 0.81 -8.55 2.44
C ALA A 114 -0.39 -9.49 2.66
N LEU A 115 -0.55 -10.52 1.82
CA LEU A 115 -1.54 -11.59 1.97
C LEU A 115 -0.87 -12.95 1.85
N ASP A 116 -1.46 -13.95 2.51
CA ASP A 116 -1.02 -15.33 2.44
C ASP A 116 -1.87 -16.19 1.48
N LYS A 117 -1.42 -17.43 1.24
CA LYS A 117 -2.10 -18.38 0.35
C LYS A 117 -3.48 -18.79 0.86
N SER A 118 -3.73 -18.76 2.17
CA SER A 118 -5.05 -19.09 2.74
C SER A 118 -6.09 -18.06 2.32
N PHE A 119 -5.71 -16.79 2.31
CA PHE A 119 -6.61 -15.70 1.98
C PHE A 119 -7.11 -15.75 0.53
N ILE A 120 -6.21 -16.01 -0.44
CA ILE A 120 -6.61 -16.15 -1.86
C ILE A 120 -7.62 -17.27 -2.06
N ARG A 121 -7.45 -18.41 -1.37
CA ARG A 121 -8.39 -19.54 -1.48
C ARG A 121 -9.79 -19.18 -0.98
N THR A 122 -9.88 -18.46 0.13
CA THR A 122 -11.17 -18.01 0.69
C THR A 122 -11.89 -17.06 -0.27
N ILE A 123 -11.18 -16.12 -0.87
CA ILE A 123 -11.81 -15.19 -1.84
C ILE A 123 -12.19 -15.89 -3.15
N ALA A 124 -11.34 -16.79 -3.67
CA ALA A 124 -11.65 -17.55 -4.88
C ALA A 124 -12.91 -18.42 -4.72
N ALA A 125 -13.20 -18.90 -3.50
CA ALA A 125 -14.43 -19.63 -3.20
C ALA A 125 -15.68 -18.73 -3.10
N GLN A 126 -15.52 -17.45 -2.76
CA GLN A 126 -16.62 -16.48 -2.63
C GLN A 126 -17.06 -15.84 -3.95
N ILE A 127 -16.24 -15.94 -5.01
CA ILE A 127 -16.52 -15.39 -6.34
C ILE A 127 -17.21 -16.44 -7.24
N ARG A 128 -17.52 -17.63 -6.71
CA ARG A 128 -18.31 -18.67 -7.40
C ARG A 128 -19.80 -18.52 -7.17
#